data_AF-A0A7K2NLC1-F1
#
_entry.id   AF-A0A7K2NLC1-F1
#
_cell.length_a   1.000
_cell.length_b   1.000
_cell.length_c   1.000
_cell.angle_alpha   90.00
_cell.angle_beta   90.00
_cell.angle_gamma   90.00
#
_symmetry.space_group_name_H-M   'P 1'
#
loop_
_entity.id
_entity.type
_entity.pdbx_description
1 polymer ?
#
loop_
_entity_poly.entity_id
_entity_poly.type
_entity_poly.pdbx_seq_one_letter_code
_entity_poly.pdbx_strand_id
1 'polypeptide(L)'
;MESTALRVYVRNSTLQRIGQVADYTNLTVVPRHNAIGAITMGIAADSPSAPLLVEGNGLIIKTPTGHTSLSGPIRTVDWSRSEADAGGGKLTVGAVSDDELLARYACWPSPTAAIGSQTASVYKIDVAAVETGMRNLVNLNAGPGALASRRSPLLALAPNTVLGPALVREVNQFDNLLTVLQDIAGAAGLGFRVVQVGSALQFEVFEPADLSGTARFSFGLGNLTDASYSTTPPTCTRAIVVAGGGTSPRVCKTYDRADPLFPGLVIEQFVDRTSVDTASVDLAAQLDQAGEEALVNGAGQGSLSISPIDLPMLRYGRDYNVGDTVSAQLRDGAWYTDTVREVTLTSSAGGSSVKATVGGDSSGDSAVGRIYKYIAQVKKDVGRLKTRKAA
;
A
#
# COMPACT_ATOMS: atom_id res chain seq x y z
N MET A 1 -26.35 8.28 -21.62
CA MET A 1 -25.58 8.38 -20.36
C MET A 1 -24.56 7.24 -20.43
N GLU A 2 -23.25 7.53 -20.45
CA GLU A 2 -22.25 6.45 -20.48
C GLU A 2 -22.35 5.64 -19.17
N SER A 3 -22.30 4.32 -19.27
CA SER A 3 -22.33 3.45 -18.09
C SER A 3 -21.11 3.72 -17.22
N THR A 4 -21.32 3.99 -15.94
CA THR A 4 -20.25 4.12 -14.93
C THR A 4 -19.87 2.78 -14.30
N ALA A 5 -20.56 1.69 -14.67
CA ALA A 5 -20.41 0.40 -14.04
C ALA A 5 -19.07 -0.27 -14.42
N LEU A 6 -18.40 -0.82 -13.41
CA LEU A 6 -17.21 -1.63 -13.59
C LEU A 6 -17.52 -2.90 -14.38
N ARG A 7 -16.59 -3.31 -15.23
CA ARG A 7 -16.67 -4.55 -16.01
C ARG A 7 -15.81 -5.62 -15.35
N VAL A 8 -16.41 -6.76 -15.05
CA VAL A 8 -15.73 -7.89 -14.39
C VAL A 8 -15.52 -9.01 -15.39
N TYR A 9 -14.27 -9.43 -15.54
CA TYR A 9 -13.89 -10.57 -16.36
C TYR A 9 -13.26 -11.65 -15.50
N VAL A 10 -13.41 -12.91 -15.91
CA VAL A 10 -12.78 -14.06 -15.27
C VAL A 10 -11.64 -14.56 -16.13
N ARG A 11 -10.52 -14.90 -15.50
CA ARG A 11 -9.39 -15.58 -16.11
C ARG A 11 -9.12 -16.92 -15.43
N ASN A 12 -8.56 -17.88 -16.16
CA ASN A 12 -8.08 -19.13 -15.60
C ASN A 12 -6.67 -18.97 -14.97
N SER A 13 -6.12 -20.08 -14.46
CA SER A 13 -4.79 -20.13 -13.86
C SER A 13 -3.63 -19.84 -14.84
N THR A 14 -3.86 -19.93 -16.15
CA THR A 14 -2.90 -19.55 -17.19
C THR A 14 -3.11 -18.12 -17.70
N LEU A 15 -3.88 -17.31 -16.96
CA LEU A 15 -4.20 -15.91 -17.23
C LEU A 15 -5.04 -15.67 -18.49
N GLN A 16 -5.56 -16.72 -19.11
CA GLN A 16 -6.46 -16.58 -20.25
C GLN A 16 -7.85 -16.19 -19.76
N ARG A 17 -8.44 -15.16 -20.39
CA ARG A 17 -9.81 -14.75 -20.10
C ARG A 17 -10.78 -15.83 -20.56
N ILE A 18 -11.63 -16.29 -19.65
CA ILE A 18 -12.61 -17.37 -19.88
C ILE A 18 -14.07 -16.87 -19.89
N GLY A 19 -14.34 -15.66 -19.41
CA GLY A 19 -15.70 -15.13 -19.39
C GLY A 19 -15.81 -13.68 -18.90
N GLN A 20 -17.06 -13.19 -18.87
CA GLN A 20 -17.44 -11.91 -18.28
C GLN A 20 -18.56 -12.15 -17.27
N VAL A 21 -18.49 -11.50 -16.12
CA VAL A 21 -19.55 -11.50 -15.10
C VAL A 21 -20.29 -10.18 -15.23
N ALA A 22 -21.50 -10.22 -15.75
CA ALA A 22 -22.34 -9.03 -15.97
C ALA A 22 -23.50 -8.94 -14.96
N ASP A 23 -23.75 -10.00 -14.21
CA ASP A 23 -24.89 -10.24 -13.34
C ASP A 23 -24.51 -10.27 -11.85
N TYR A 24 -23.40 -9.61 -11.50
CA TYR A 24 -23.07 -9.37 -10.10
C TYR A 24 -24.09 -8.42 -9.46
N THR A 25 -24.41 -8.66 -8.19
CA THR A 25 -25.35 -7.84 -7.41
C THR A 25 -24.67 -6.64 -6.77
N ASN A 26 -23.46 -6.85 -6.28
CA ASN A 26 -22.59 -5.83 -5.72
C ASN A 26 -21.14 -6.18 -6.01
N LEU A 27 -20.31 -5.15 -6.11
CA LEU A 27 -18.89 -5.27 -6.33
C LEU A 27 -18.18 -4.15 -5.56
N THR A 28 -17.21 -4.52 -4.76
CA THR A 28 -16.29 -3.62 -4.07
C THR A 28 -14.87 -3.94 -4.55
N VAL A 29 -14.15 -2.93 -5.03
CA VAL A 29 -12.79 -3.06 -5.56
C VAL A 29 -11.92 -2.02 -4.87
N VAL A 30 -10.82 -2.47 -4.28
CA VAL A 30 -9.96 -1.66 -3.43
C VAL A 30 -8.51 -1.76 -3.92
N PRO A 31 -8.13 -1.05 -5.00
CA PRO A 31 -6.72 -0.84 -5.36
C PRO A 31 -5.97 -0.08 -4.26
N ARG A 32 -4.73 -0.50 -3.99
CA ARG A 32 -3.83 0.09 -2.98
C ARG A 32 -2.45 0.39 -3.55
N HIS A 33 -1.82 1.44 -3.05
CA HIS A 33 -0.49 1.87 -3.48
C HIS A 33 0.54 1.03 -2.74
N ASN A 34 1.39 0.32 -3.48
CA ASN A 34 2.44 -0.55 -2.94
C ASN A 34 1.91 -1.61 -1.96
N ALA A 35 0.64 -2.01 -2.05
CA ALA A 35 0.03 -2.96 -1.13
C ALA A 35 -0.99 -3.84 -1.86
N ILE A 36 -1.33 -4.97 -1.23
CA ILE A 36 -2.26 -5.93 -1.81
C ILE A 36 -3.68 -5.32 -1.83
N GLY A 37 -4.22 -5.13 -3.03
CA GLY A 37 -5.60 -4.71 -3.22
C GLY A 37 -6.59 -5.83 -2.95
N ALA A 38 -7.86 -5.47 -2.79
CA ALA A 38 -8.94 -6.42 -2.53
C ALA A 38 -10.09 -6.28 -3.52
N ILE A 39 -10.77 -7.39 -3.79
CA ILE A 39 -12.00 -7.45 -4.58
C ILE A 39 -12.99 -8.30 -3.80
N THR A 40 -14.20 -7.78 -3.61
CA THR A 40 -15.33 -8.53 -3.04
C THR A 40 -16.52 -8.39 -3.96
N MET A 41 -17.10 -9.50 -4.39
CA MET A 41 -18.22 -9.51 -5.32
C MET A 41 -19.33 -10.43 -4.80
N GLY A 42 -20.54 -9.91 -4.72
CA GLY A 42 -21.74 -10.69 -4.44
C GLY A 42 -22.48 -11.05 -5.72
N ILE A 43 -22.88 -12.32 -5.86
CA ILE A 43 -23.66 -12.81 -7.00
C ILE A 43 -24.67 -13.88 -6.56
N ALA A 44 -25.76 -14.05 -7.30
CA ALA A 44 -26.71 -15.14 -7.06
C ALA A 44 -26.02 -16.50 -7.33
N ALA A 45 -26.26 -17.51 -6.50
CA ALA A 45 -25.59 -18.80 -6.65
C ALA A 45 -26.08 -19.60 -7.88
N ASP A 46 -27.27 -19.30 -8.37
CA ASP A 46 -27.88 -19.84 -9.59
C ASP A 46 -27.62 -18.96 -10.83
N SER A 47 -26.76 -17.95 -10.71
CA SER A 47 -26.28 -17.14 -11.83
C SER A 47 -25.60 -18.02 -12.90
N PRO A 48 -25.82 -17.74 -14.20
CA PRO A 48 -25.06 -18.35 -15.29
C PRO A 48 -23.54 -18.14 -15.20
N SER A 49 -23.10 -17.08 -14.52
CA SER A 49 -21.69 -16.75 -14.32
C SER A 49 -21.08 -17.45 -13.10
N ALA A 50 -21.89 -17.98 -12.17
CA ALA A 50 -21.41 -18.64 -10.95
C ALA A 50 -20.41 -19.78 -11.22
N PRO A 51 -20.57 -20.65 -12.24
CA PRO A 51 -19.60 -21.71 -12.53
C PRO A 51 -18.20 -21.22 -12.92
N LEU A 52 -18.04 -19.94 -13.29
CA LEU A 52 -16.73 -19.36 -13.60
C LEU A 52 -15.95 -18.98 -12.32
N LEU A 53 -16.65 -18.83 -11.20
CA LEU A 53 -16.14 -18.27 -9.95
C LEU A 53 -15.70 -19.40 -9.03
N VAL A 54 -14.53 -19.96 -9.31
CA VAL A 54 -13.91 -21.06 -8.55
C VAL A 54 -12.53 -20.66 -8.06
N GLU A 55 -12.07 -21.23 -6.95
CA GLU A 55 -10.71 -20.99 -6.48
C GLU A 55 -9.69 -21.43 -7.55
N GLY A 56 -8.63 -20.64 -7.71
CA GLY A 56 -7.62 -20.84 -8.75
C GLY A 56 -7.89 -20.09 -10.05
N ASN A 57 -9.14 -19.70 -10.33
CA ASN A 57 -9.42 -18.66 -11.31
C ASN A 57 -9.08 -17.28 -10.74
N GLY A 58 -9.09 -16.25 -11.59
CA GLY A 58 -8.88 -14.86 -11.18
C GLY A 58 -9.92 -13.91 -11.76
N LEU A 59 -9.99 -12.72 -11.19
CA LEU A 59 -10.82 -11.63 -11.65
C LEU A 59 -9.95 -10.55 -12.31
N ILE A 60 -10.49 -9.91 -13.35
CA ILE A 60 -9.95 -8.72 -13.98
C ILE A 60 -11.04 -7.66 -13.95
N ILE A 61 -10.80 -6.59 -13.19
CA ILE A 61 -11.71 -5.47 -13.06
C ILE A 61 -11.25 -4.38 -14.02
N LYS A 62 -12.16 -3.97 -14.90
CA LYS A 62 -11.94 -2.82 -15.79
C LYS A 62 -12.90 -1.68 -15.47
N THR A 63 -12.38 -0.47 -15.59
CA THR A 63 -13.20 0.74 -15.65
C THR A 63 -14.09 0.71 -16.90
N PRO A 64 -15.15 1.54 -16.96
CA PRO A 64 -15.97 1.67 -18.17
C PRO A 64 -15.17 2.03 -19.43
N THR A 65 -14.10 2.80 -19.25
CA THR A 65 -13.17 3.23 -20.32
C THR A 65 -12.22 2.11 -20.79
N GLY A 66 -12.24 0.94 -20.14
CA GLY A 66 -11.46 -0.23 -20.53
C GLY A 66 -10.09 -0.35 -19.85
N HIS A 67 -9.71 0.60 -19.00
CA HIS A 67 -8.51 0.53 -18.18
C HIS A 67 -8.65 -0.55 -17.11
N THR A 68 -7.62 -1.37 -16.89
CA THR A 68 -7.63 -2.37 -15.81
C THR A 68 -7.40 -1.66 -14.48
N SER A 69 -8.41 -1.66 -13.61
CA SER A 69 -8.28 -1.08 -12.27
C SER A 69 -7.53 -2.00 -11.31
N LEU A 70 -7.85 -3.29 -11.36
CA LEU A 70 -7.26 -4.31 -10.49
C LEU A 70 -7.45 -5.68 -11.13
N SER A 71 -6.49 -6.58 -10.95
CA SER A 71 -6.64 -8.00 -11.30
C SER A 71 -6.00 -8.86 -10.23
N GLY A 72 -6.47 -10.10 -10.11
CA GLY A 72 -5.78 -11.09 -9.29
C GLY A 72 -6.60 -12.35 -9.00
N PRO A 73 -6.04 -13.31 -8.26
CA PRO A 73 -6.64 -14.62 -8.02
C PRO A 73 -7.83 -14.56 -7.06
N ILE A 74 -8.84 -15.39 -7.34
CA ILE A 74 -9.93 -15.71 -6.40
C ILE A 74 -9.35 -16.54 -5.26
N ARG A 75 -9.70 -16.15 -4.03
CA ARG A 75 -9.25 -16.76 -2.78
C ARG A 75 -10.37 -17.46 -2.03
N THR A 76 -11.57 -16.90 -2.05
CA THR A 76 -12.73 -17.49 -1.40
C THR A 76 -13.95 -17.41 -2.31
N VAL A 77 -14.79 -18.43 -2.24
CA VAL A 77 -16.10 -18.50 -2.89
C VAL A 77 -17.09 -19.03 -1.86
N ASP A 78 -17.61 -18.12 -1.04
CA ASP A 78 -18.42 -18.48 0.13
C ASP A 78 -19.91 -18.51 -0.25
N TRP A 79 -20.57 -19.65 -0.02
CA TRP A 79 -22.02 -19.79 -0.25
C TRP A 79 -22.81 -19.52 1.03
N SER A 80 -23.93 -18.80 0.89
CA SER A 80 -24.89 -18.60 1.97
C SER A 80 -26.33 -18.58 1.45
N ARG A 81 -27.28 -18.98 2.28
CA ARG A 81 -28.71 -18.88 2.01
C ARG A 81 -29.49 -18.76 3.30
N SER A 82 -30.47 -17.86 3.33
CA SER A 82 -31.48 -17.73 4.38
C SER A 82 -32.87 -18.04 3.84
N GLU A 83 -33.85 -18.24 4.72
CA GLU A 83 -35.26 -18.43 4.33
C GLU A 83 -35.84 -17.23 3.55
N ALA A 84 -35.27 -16.04 3.76
CA ALA A 84 -35.65 -14.82 3.05
C ALA A 84 -35.02 -14.70 1.65
N ASP A 85 -34.04 -15.54 1.31
CA ASP A 85 -33.38 -15.53 0.01
C ASP A 85 -34.15 -16.40 -1.00
N ALA A 86 -34.57 -15.79 -2.11
CA ALA A 86 -35.10 -16.52 -3.26
C ALA A 86 -34.00 -17.26 -4.03
N GLY A 87 -34.37 -18.30 -4.78
CA GLY A 87 -33.45 -19.02 -5.68
C GLY A 87 -32.40 -19.89 -4.99
N GLY A 88 -31.23 -20.01 -5.62
CA GLY A 88 -30.10 -20.86 -5.18
C GLY A 88 -29.29 -20.33 -3.98
N GLY A 89 -29.59 -19.13 -3.48
CA GLY A 89 -28.80 -18.44 -2.46
C GLY A 89 -27.80 -17.45 -3.06
N LYS A 90 -26.78 -17.08 -2.29
CA LYS A 90 -25.77 -16.06 -2.63
C LYS A 90 -24.37 -16.63 -2.56
N LEU A 91 -23.52 -16.22 -3.49
CA LEU A 91 -22.08 -16.40 -3.46
C LEU A 91 -21.40 -15.08 -3.14
N THR A 92 -20.46 -15.11 -2.20
CA THR A 92 -19.53 -14.03 -1.90
C THR A 92 -18.14 -14.43 -2.36
N VAL A 93 -17.65 -13.76 -3.39
CA VAL A 93 -16.34 -14.06 -3.98
C VAL A 93 -15.32 -13.05 -3.49
N GLY A 94 -14.28 -13.54 -2.82
CA GLY A 94 -13.12 -12.76 -2.40
C GLY A 94 -11.93 -12.99 -3.33
N ALA A 95 -11.35 -11.92 -3.84
CA ALA A 95 -10.09 -11.96 -4.59
C ALA A 95 -9.12 -10.89 -4.09
N VAL A 96 -7.84 -11.11 -4.33
CA VAL A 96 -6.75 -10.19 -3.96
C VAL A 96 -6.01 -9.76 -5.21
N SER A 97 -5.29 -8.63 -5.17
CA SER A 97 -4.52 -8.18 -6.32
C SER A 97 -3.35 -9.11 -6.64
N ASP A 98 -2.88 -9.07 -7.89
CA ASP A 98 -1.73 -9.84 -8.37
C ASP A 98 -0.42 -9.50 -7.61
N ASP A 99 -0.37 -8.35 -6.91
CA ASP A 99 0.73 -7.97 -6.01
C ASP A 99 0.94 -8.98 -4.88
N GLU A 100 -0.10 -9.74 -4.51
CA GLU A 100 0.02 -10.80 -3.50
C GLU A 100 1.05 -11.86 -3.89
N LEU A 101 1.36 -12.03 -5.17
CA LEU A 101 2.44 -12.91 -5.61
C LEU A 101 3.75 -12.57 -4.88
N LEU A 102 4.05 -11.29 -4.69
CA LEU A 102 5.27 -10.82 -4.02
C LEU A 102 5.31 -11.25 -2.54
N ALA A 103 4.15 -11.28 -1.87
CA ALA A 103 4.05 -11.67 -0.47
C ALA A 103 4.29 -13.18 -0.24
N ARG A 104 4.29 -14.01 -1.30
CA ARG A 104 4.55 -15.46 -1.20
C ARG A 104 6.03 -15.79 -1.07
N TYR A 105 6.91 -14.82 -1.30
CA TYR A 105 8.36 -15.04 -1.38
C TYR A 105 9.11 -14.35 -0.25
N ALA A 106 10.14 -15.02 0.26
CA ALA A 106 11.11 -14.46 1.18
C ALA A 106 12.38 -14.06 0.43
N CYS A 107 13.02 -12.95 0.83
CA CYS A 107 14.29 -12.48 0.29
C CYS A 107 15.44 -13.35 0.81
N TRP A 108 16.06 -14.14 -0.06
CA TRP A 108 17.22 -14.95 0.32
C TRP A 108 18.50 -14.11 0.31
N PRO A 109 19.38 -14.24 1.32
CA PRO A 109 20.69 -13.59 1.34
C PRO A 109 21.53 -13.88 0.09
N SER A 110 21.50 -15.14 -0.38
CA SER A 110 22.11 -15.60 -1.62
C SER A 110 21.06 -16.24 -2.52
N PRO A 111 20.31 -15.47 -3.35
CA PRO A 111 19.19 -16.01 -4.13
C PRO A 111 19.56 -17.06 -5.18
N THR A 112 20.83 -17.10 -5.57
CA THR A 112 21.37 -18.08 -6.53
C THR A 112 21.83 -19.38 -5.88
N ALA A 113 21.89 -19.43 -4.54
CA ALA A 113 22.26 -20.63 -3.80
C ALA A 113 21.03 -21.39 -3.34
N ALA A 114 21.12 -22.73 -3.27
CA ALA A 114 20.06 -23.54 -2.67
C ALA A 114 19.83 -23.17 -1.20
N ILE A 115 18.66 -23.51 -0.66
CA ILE A 115 18.30 -23.18 0.74
C ILE A 115 19.31 -23.73 1.76
N GLY A 116 19.87 -24.92 1.51
CA GLY A 116 20.90 -25.53 2.36
C GLY A 116 22.31 -24.96 2.19
N SER A 117 22.49 -23.96 1.33
CA SER A 117 23.80 -23.36 1.00
C SER A 117 23.81 -21.83 1.18
N GLN A 118 22.89 -21.32 2.02
CA GLN A 118 22.86 -19.90 2.40
C GLN A 118 23.95 -19.61 3.42
N THR A 119 25.05 -18.98 2.98
CA THR A 119 26.18 -18.61 3.85
C THR A 119 26.25 -17.11 4.16
N ALA A 120 25.57 -16.27 3.38
CA ALA A 120 25.48 -14.84 3.62
C ALA A 120 24.46 -14.54 4.73
N SER A 121 24.78 -13.58 5.60
CA SER A 121 23.89 -13.12 6.68
C SER A 121 22.83 -12.11 6.22
N VAL A 122 23.04 -11.47 5.07
CA VAL A 122 22.18 -10.41 4.51
C VAL A 122 22.21 -10.47 2.98
N TYR A 123 21.17 -9.93 2.35
CA TYR A 123 21.20 -9.63 0.92
C TYR A 123 21.71 -8.21 0.70
N LYS A 124 22.76 -8.05 -0.12
CA LYS A 124 23.37 -6.74 -0.38
C LYS A 124 22.89 -6.16 -1.70
N ILE A 125 22.44 -4.91 -1.65
CA ILE A 125 22.05 -4.11 -2.81
C ILE A 125 23.06 -2.97 -2.93
N ASP A 126 23.67 -2.85 -4.10
CA ASP A 126 24.50 -1.71 -4.49
C ASP A 126 24.25 -1.45 -5.98
N VAL A 127 23.42 -0.46 -6.27
CA VAL A 127 22.97 -0.12 -7.63
C VAL A 127 22.80 1.38 -7.80
N ALA A 128 22.97 1.85 -9.04
CA ALA A 128 22.85 3.27 -9.37
C ALA A 128 21.41 3.83 -9.33
N ALA A 129 20.38 2.97 -9.28
CA ALA A 129 18.97 3.38 -9.24
C ALA A 129 18.11 2.41 -8.42
N VAL A 130 17.22 2.96 -7.59
CA VAL A 130 16.30 2.20 -6.73
C VAL A 130 15.47 1.18 -7.53
N GLU A 131 14.92 1.57 -8.69
CA GLU A 131 14.17 0.67 -9.56
C GLU A 131 14.99 -0.58 -9.91
N THR A 132 16.27 -0.41 -10.23
CA THR A 132 17.15 -1.53 -10.60
C THR A 132 17.29 -2.50 -9.44
N GLY A 133 17.42 -2.00 -8.20
CA GLY A 133 17.51 -2.80 -6.99
C GLY A 133 16.23 -3.59 -6.73
N MET A 134 15.07 -2.93 -6.79
CA MET A 134 13.76 -3.56 -6.61
C MET A 134 13.51 -4.66 -7.65
N ARG A 135 13.84 -4.38 -8.92
CA ARG A 135 13.71 -5.36 -10.01
C ARG A 135 14.64 -6.54 -9.81
N ASN A 136 15.88 -6.32 -9.38
CA ASN A 136 16.83 -7.41 -9.10
C ASN A 136 16.35 -8.31 -7.97
N LEU A 137 15.80 -7.72 -6.89
CA LEU A 137 15.18 -8.47 -5.80
C LEU A 137 14.07 -9.39 -6.32
N VAL A 138 13.12 -8.84 -7.11
CA VAL A 138 12.03 -9.63 -7.68
C VAL A 138 12.56 -10.68 -8.64
N ASN A 139 13.46 -10.31 -9.55
CA ASN A 139 14.03 -11.20 -10.57
C ASN A 139 14.64 -12.45 -9.95
N LEU A 140 15.45 -12.27 -8.90
CA LEU A 140 16.24 -13.34 -8.29
C LEU A 140 15.45 -14.15 -7.26
N ASN A 141 14.41 -13.58 -6.64
CA ASN A 141 13.63 -14.29 -5.63
C ASN A 141 12.38 -14.98 -6.17
N ALA A 142 11.76 -14.43 -7.22
CA ALA A 142 10.47 -14.90 -7.75
C ALA A 142 10.38 -14.90 -9.29
N GLY A 143 11.15 -14.05 -9.96
CA GLY A 143 11.08 -13.82 -11.41
C GLY A 143 11.90 -14.81 -12.25
N PRO A 144 12.13 -14.48 -13.54
CA PRO A 144 12.80 -15.37 -14.49
C PRO A 144 14.24 -15.77 -14.07
N GLY A 145 14.95 -14.88 -13.37
CA GLY A 145 16.29 -15.13 -12.84
C GLY A 145 16.32 -15.98 -11.57
N ALA A 146 15.18 -16.29 -10.97
CA ALA A 146 15.12 -17.10 -9.76
C ALA A 146 15.48 -18.57 -10.05
N LEU A 147 15.90 -19.27 -9.00
CA LEU A 147 16.08 -20.72 -9.00
C LEU A 147 14.80 -21.41 -9.49
N ALA A 148 14.97 -22.50 -10.25
CA ALA A 148 13.85 -23.19 -10.90
C ALA A 148 12.75 -23.63 -9.92
N SER A 149 13.10 -23.99 -8.68
CA SER A 149 12.14 -24.37 -7.64
C SER A 149 11.35 -23.20 -7.05
N ARG A 150 11.80 -21.96 -7.24
CA ARG A 150 11.16 -20.74 -6.75
C ARG A 150 10.49 -19.93 -7.84
N ARG A 151 10.96 -20.04 -9.08
CA ARG A 151 10.50 -19.24 -10.21
C ARG A 151 8.98 -19.31 -10.36
N SER A 152 8.33 -18.15 -10.33
CA SER A 152 6.95 -18.04 -10.78
C SER A 152 6.94 -18.04 -12.32
N PRO A 153 6.34 -19.05 -12.98
CA PRO A 153 6.48 -19.24 -14.42
C PRO A 153 5.82 -18.15 -15.26
N LEU A 154 4.85 -17.44 -14.68
CA LEU A 154 4.09 -16.39 -15.35
C LEU A 154 4.59 -14.98 -15.03
N LEU A 155 5.58 -14.84 -14.13
CA LEU A 155 6.11 -13.54 -13.75
C LEU A 155 7.23 -13.09 -14.70
N ALA A 156 7.03 -11.93 -15.31
CA ALA A 156 8.00 -11.18 -16.08
C ALA A 156 8.30 -9.85 -15.38
N LEU A 157 9.33 -9.16 -15.86
CA LEU A 157 9.68 -7.81 -15.41
C LEU A 157 9.40 -6.83 -16.55
N ALA A 158 8.95 -5.62 -16.22
CA ALA A 158 8.92 -4.49 -17.16
C ALA A 158 10.30 -4.20 -17.75
N PRO A 159 10.48 -3.33 -18.75
CA PRO A 159 11.78 -2.72 -19.00
C PRO A 159 12.30 -1.97 -17.76
N ASN A 160 13.62 -1.86 -17.60
CA ASN A 160 14.22 -1.04 -16.54
C ASN A 160 14.34 0.40 -17.04
N THR A 161 13.68 1.34 -16.37
CA THR A 161 13.74 2.78 -16.71
C THR A 161 14.74 3.58 -15.87
N VAL A 162 15.41 2.92 -14.91
CA VAL A 162 16.45 3.51 -14.06
C VAL A 162 15.90 4.64 -13.16
N LEU A 163 14.69 4.45 -12.61
CA LEU A 163 14.04 5.41 -11.71
C LEU A 163 14.67 5.43 -10.30
N GLY A 164 14.66 6.63 -9.71
CA GLY A 164 15.11 6.89 -8.35
C GLY A 164 16.62 7.02 -8.20
N PRO A 165 17.09 7.46 -7.01
CA PRO A 165 18.51 7.66 -6.72
C PRO A 165 19.27 6.33 -6.58
N ALA A 166 20.59 6.40 -6.35
CA ALA A 166 21.37 5.22 -5.99
C ALA A 166 20.86 4.55 -4.71
N LEU A 167 20.91 3.22 -4.67
CA LEU A 167 20.47 2.41 -3.54
C LEU A 167 21.61 1.53 -3.06
N VAL A 168 22.08 1.80 -1.84
CA VAL A 168 22.98 0.93 -1.07
C VAL A 168 22.23 0.50 0.18
N ARG A 169 21.89 -0.79 0.27
CA ARG A 169 21.08 -1.33 1.38
C ARG A 169 21.42 -2.79 1.65
N GLU A 170 21.42 -3.17 2.92
CA GLU A 170 21.38 -4.57 3.34
C GLU A 170 19.95 -4.93 3.74
N VAL A 171 19.45 -6.04 3.24
CA VAL A 171 18.11 -6.58 3.55
C VAL A 171 18.30 -7.75 4.51
N ASN A 172 17.48 -7.81 5.58
CA ASN A 172 17.58 -8.89 6.53
C ASN A 172 17.26 -10.23 5.87
N GLN A 173 17.84 -11.29 6.43
CA GLN A 173 17.64 -12.63 5.93
C GLN A 173 16.18 -13.06 6.00
N PHE A 174 15.65 -13.54 4.87
CA PHE A 174 14.32 -14.14 4.75
C PHE A 174 13.14 -13.21 5.05
N ASP A 175 13.35 -11.89 5.05
CA ASP A 175 12.25 -10.93 5.11
C ASP A 175 11.28 -11.13 3.93
N ASN A 176 10.01 -10.82 4.16
CA ASN A 176 8.98 -10.90 3.13
C ASN A 176 9.31 -9.95 1.95
N LEU A 177 9.28 -10.45 0.72
CA LEU A 177 9.63 -9.67 -0.47
C LEU A 177 8.71 -8.46 -0.67
N LEU A 178 7.40 -8.58 -0.38
CA LEU A 178 6.49 -7.44 -0.47
C LEU A 178 6.89 -6.34 0.52
N THR A 179 7.14 -6.70 1.78
CA THR A 179 7.52 -5.75 2.84
C THR A 179 8.83 -5.04 2.52
N VAL A 180 9.83 -5.77 2.02
CA VAL A 180 11.10 -5.16 1.61
C VAL A 180 10.91 -4.18 0.45
N LEU A 181 10.07 -4.53 -0.53
CA LEU A 181 9.76 -3.63 -1.64
C LEU A 181 8.98 -2.39 -1.19
N GLN A 182 8.05 -2.54 -0.23
CA GLN A 182 7.31 -1.43 0.38
C GLN A 182 8.25 -0.43 1.03
N ASP A 183 9.20 -0.90 1.84
CA ASP A 183 10.17 -0.03 2.50
C ASP A 183 11.04 0.74 1.50
N ILE A 184 11.59 0.01 0.51
CA ILE A 184 12.47 0.61 -0.50
C ILE A 184 11.71 1.64 -1.34
N ALA A 185 10.51 1.28 -1.80
CA ALA A 185 9.67 2.15 -2.63
C ALA A 185 9.20 3.38 -1.85
N GLY A 186 8.77 3.18 -0.59
CA GLY A 186 8.34 4.26 0.30
C GLY A 186 9.45 5.27 0.59
N ALA A 187 10.68 4.82 0.83
CA ALA A 187 11.83 5.69 1.04
C ALA A 187 12.21 6.49 -0.22
N ALA A 188 12.02 5.91 -1.40
CA ALA A 188 12.36 6.53 -2.68
C ALA A 188 11.23 7.37 -3.30
N GLY A 189 10.02 7.33 -2.74
CA GLY A 189 8.84 7.96 -3.33
C GLY A 189 8.36 7.28 -4.61
N LEU A 190 8.65 5.99 -4.79
CA LEU A 190 8.28 5.21 -5.98
C LEU A 190 7.06 4.32 -5.72
N GLY A 191 6.38 3.98 -6.81
CA GLY A 191 5.33 2.97 -6.86
C GLY A 191 5.81 1.66 -7.48
N PHE A 192 5.21 0.54 -7.06
CA PHE A 192 5.33 -0.72 -7.79
C PHE A 192 3.97 -1.41 -7.88
N ARG A 193 3.85 -2.30 -8.86
CA ARG A 193 2.67 -3.14 -9.05
C ARG A 193 2.99 -4.39 -9.84
N VAL A 194 2.18 -5.43 -9.66
CA VAL A 194 2.11 -6.59 -10.54
C VAL A 194 0.82 -6.51 -11.34
N VAL A 195 0.94 -6.37 -12.66
CA VAL A 195 -0.20 -6.26 -13.57
C VAL A 195 -0.19 -7.35 -14.61
N GLN A 196 -1.37 -7.79 -15.03
CA GLN A 196 -1.46 -8.74 -16.14
C GLN A 196 -1.24 -8.03 -17.48
N VAL A 197 -0.25 -8.48 -18.25
CA VAL A 197 0.03 -8.05 -19.62
C VAL A 197 0.00 -9.26 -20.54
N GLY A 198 -1.03 -9.32 -21.39
CA GLY A 198 -1.29 -10.50 -22.22
C GLY A 198 -1.52 -11.75 -21.35
N SER A 199 -0.68 -12.77 -21.55
CA SER A 199 -0.70 -14.04 -20.81
C SER A 199 0.37 -14.13 -19.72
N ALA A 200 0.94 -13.00 -19.27
CA ALA A 200 1.93 -12.95 -18.20
C ALA A 200 1.53 -11.92 -17.13
N LEU A 201 2.10 -12.07 -15.94
CA LEU A 201 2.13 -11.04 -14.92
C LEU A 201 3.45 -10.26 -15.06
N GLN A 202 3.39 -8.95 -15.01
CA GLN A 202 4.54 -8.08 -15.15
C GLN A 202 4.73 -7.26 -13.87
N PHE A 203 5.91 -7.38 -13.26
CA PHE A 203 6.34 -6.47 -12.21
C PHE A 203 6.80 -5.15 -12.83
N GLU A 204 6.12 -4.06 -12.45
CA GLU A 204 6.38 -2.71 -12.90
C GLU A 204 6.77 -1.84 -11.70
N VAL A 205 7.75 -0.97 -11.90
CA VAL A 205 8.07 0.14 -11.01
C VAL A 205 7.69 1.41 -11.75
N PHE A 206 7.08 2.36 -11.07
CA PHE A 206 6.63 3.62 -11.66
C PHE A 206 6.88 4.78 -10.72
N GLU A 207 7.04 5.98 -11.28
CA GLU A 207 7.07 7.22 -10.53
C GLU A 207 5.65 7.77 -10.42
N PRO A 208 5.10 7.94 -9.21
CA PRO A 208 3.78 8.53 -9.06
C PRO A 208 3.76 10.00 -9.47
N ALA A 209 2.65 10.47 -10.06
CA ALA A 209 2.56 11.84 -10.55
C ALA A 209 2.17 12.83 -9.44
N ASP A 210 2.75 14.03 -9.46
CA ASP A 210 2.22 15.15 -8.68
C ASP A 210 1.07 15.83 -9.45
N LEU A 211 -0.15 15.52 -9.05
CA LEU A 211 -1.38 16.05 -9.60
C LEU A 211 -2.06 17.03 -8.63
N SER A 212 -1.36 17.50 -7.61
CA SER A 212 -1.94 18.37 -6.58
C SER A 212 -2.54 19.67 -7.13
N GLY A 213 -2.05 20.14 -8.28
CA GLY A 213 -2.57 21.31 -9.01
C GLY A 213 -3.79 21.04 -9.90
N THR A 214 -4.03 19.80 -10.32
CA THR A 214 -5.07 19.43 -11.31
C THR A 214 -6.16 18.53 -10.71
N ALA A 215 -5.78 17.53 -9.91
CA ALA A 215 -6.67 16.68 -9.13
C ALA A 215 -6.95 17.33 -7.76
N ARG A 216 -7.92 18.25 -7.77
CA ARG A 216 -8.29 19.07 -6.61
C ARG A 216 -9.69 18.75 -6.14
N PHE A 217 -9.87 18.37 -4.88
CA PHE A 217 -11.16 17.98 -4.31
C PHE A 217 -11.65 19.01 -3.29
N SER A 218 -12.88 19.50 -3.42
CA SER A 218 -13.50 20.34 -2.40
C SER A 218 -15.03 20.37 -2.52
N PHE A 219 -15.71 20.67 -1.43
CA PHE A 219 -17.16 20.93 -1.46
C PHE A 219 -17.51 22.10 -2.38
N GLY A 220 -16.69 23.16 -2.39
CA GLY A 220 -16.90 24.35 -3.23
C GLY A 220 -16.73 24.09 -4.73
N LEU A 221 -15.95 23.08 -5.11
CA LEU A 221 -15.81 22.61 -6.51
C LEU A 221 -16.92 21.63 -6.91
N GLY A 222 -17.79 21.22 -5.98
CA GLY A 222 -18.88 20.29 -6.24
C GLY A 222 -18.44 18.87 -6.59
N ASN A 223 -17.18 18.50 -6.30
CA ASN A 223 -16.59 17.21 -6.65
C ASN A 223 -16.23 16.35 -5.42
N LEU A 224 -16.84 16.65 -4.28
CA LEU A 224 -16.60 16.02 -2.98
C LEU A 224 -17.91 15.93 -2.20
N THR A 225 -18.34 14.73 -1.81
CA THR A 225 -19.53 14.54 -0.94
C THR A 225 -19.18 14.49 0.53
N ASP A 226 -18.03 13.92 0.86
CA ASP A 226 -17.62 13.69 2.24
C ASP A 226 -16.12 13.90 2.39
N ALA A 227 -15.73 14.43 3.54
CA ALA A 227 -14.33 14.49 3.97
C ALA A 227 -14.27 14.24 5.47
N SER A 228 -13.39 13.34 5.88
CA SER A 228 -13.15 13.00 7.27
C SER A 228 -11.68 12.76 7.51
N TYR A 229 -11.18 13.13 8.67
CA TYR A 229 -9.83 12.78 9.08
C TYR A 229 -9.84 12.15 10.46
N SER A 230 -8.90 11.25 10.71
CA SER A 230 -8.66 10.66 12.03
C SER A 230 -7.18 10.80 12.41
N THR A 231 -6.89 10.67 13.70
CA THR A 231 -5.52 10.70 14.22
C THR A 231 -5.35 9.62 15.27
N THR A 232 -4.26 8.87 15.16
CA THR A 232 -3.80 7.91 16.16
C THR A 232 -2.63 8.55 16.93
N PRO A 233 -2.64 8.53 18.28
CA PRO A 233 -1.53 9.08 19.07
C PRO A 233 -0.23 8.28 18.84
N PRO A 234 0.94 8.89 19.10
CA PRO A 234 2.21 8.16 19.03
C PRO A 234 2.26 7.03 20.07
N THR A 235 3.00 5.97 19.73
CA THR A 235 3.37 4.86 20.64
C THR A 235 4.83 4.93 21.08
N CYS A 236 5.64 5.81 20.47
CA CYS A 236 7.02 6.08 20.87
C CYS A 236 7.34 7.56 20.64
N THR A 237 7.77 8.24 21.70
CA THR A 237 8.35 9.60 21.62
C THR A 237 9.76 9.65 22.21
N ARG A 238 10.19 8.57 22.88
CA ARG A 238 11.57 8.34 23.32
C ARG A 238 12.00 6.90 23.02
N ALA A 239 12.98 6.72 22.15
CA ALA A 239 13.61 5.42 21.94
C ALA A 239 14.83 5.26 22.85
N ILE A 240 14.90 4.17 23.60
CA ILE A 240 16.05 3.80 24.43
C ILE A 240 16.76 2.64 23.72
N VAL A 241 17.86 2.94 23.05
CA VAL A 241 18.64 1.95 22.29
C VAL A 241 19.79 1.47 23.13
N VAL A 242 19.91 0.15 23.28
CA VAL A 242 20.98 -0.48 24.06
C VAL A 242 21.73 -1.49 23.20
N ALA A 243 23.06 -1.29 23.08
CA ALA A 243 23.97 -2.23 22.45
C ALA A 243 24.94 -2.87 23.46
N GLY A 244 25.50 -4.03 23.09
CA GLY A 244 26.40 -4.80 23.92
C GLY A 244 25.75 -5.39 25.18
N GLY A 245 26.56 -5.65 26.21
CA GLY A 245 26.10 -6.13 27.52
C GLY A 245 26.10 -7.64 27.71
N GLY A 246 26.50 -8.42 26.71
CA GLY A 246 26.83 -9.84 26.83
C GLY A 246 28.34 -10.05 27.04
N THR A 247 29.11 -9.82 25.99
CA THR A 247 30.58 -9.98 25.96
C THR A 247 31.34 -8.65 25.86
N SER A 248 30.61 -7.55 25.71
CA SER A 248 31.12 -6.19 25.54
C SER A 248 30.43 -5.21 26.51
N PRO A 249 31.03 -4.05 26.82
CA PRO A 249 30.39 -3.04 27.66
C PRO A 249 29.04 -2.60 27.10
N ARG A 250 28.08 -2.28 27.98
CA ARG A 250 26.79 -1.71 27.54
C ARG A 250 26.99 -0.29 27.03
N VAL A 251 26.42 0.00 25.86
CA VAL A 251 26.30 1.36 25.32
C VAL A 251 24.81 1.67 25.21
N CYS A 252 24.36 2.69 25.93
CA CYS A 252 22.96 3.10 25.96
C CYS A 252 22.83 4.52 25.42
N LYS A 253 21.85 4.76 24.55
CA LYS A 253 21.55 6.10 24.04
C LYS A 253 20.03 6.29 23.94
N THR A 254 19.58 7.50 24.24
CA THR A 254 18.18 7.90 24.11
C THR A 254 18.02 8.82 22.91
N TYR A 255 16.90 8.66 22.21
CA TYR A 255 16.48 9.52 21.11
C TYR A 255 15.09 10.05 21.42
N ASP A 256 14.94 11.37 21.40
CA ASP A 256 13.70 12.05 21.75
C ASP A 256 13.10 12.74 20.53
N ARG A 257 11.78 12.61 20.37
CA ARG A 257 11.01 13.34 19.36
C ARG A 257 9.73 13.86 19.98
N ALA A 258 9.63 15.19 20.08
CA ALA A 258 8.40 15.83 20.52
C ALA A 258 7.29 15.58 19.48
N ASP A 259 6.14 15.10 19.96
CA ASP A 259 4.98 14.90 19.11
C ASP A 259 4.28 16.25 18.81
N PRO A 260 3.87 16.53 17.55
CA PRO A 260 3.21 17.79 17.21
C PRO A 260 1.88 18.05 17.92
N LEU A 261 1.08 17.01 18.20
CA LEU A 261 -0.19 17.11 18.93
C LEU A 261 0.01 17.01 20.44
N PHE A 262 1.02 16.27 20.88
CA PHE A 262 1.31 15.96 22.28
C PHE A 262 2.76 16.32 22.66
N PRO A 263 3.16 17.60 22.61
CA PRO A 263 4.56 18.00 22.75
C PRO A 263 5.21 17.67 24.11
N GLY A 264 4.40 17.41 25.15
CA GLY A 264 4.88 17.01 26.47
C GLY A 264 4.77 15.51 26.77
N LEU A 265 4.32 14.69 25.82
CA LEU A 265 4.11 13.27 26.01
C LEU A 265 5.43 12.51 25.84
N VAL A 266 5.84 11.78 26.88
CA VAL A 266 7.02 10.90 26.87
C VAL A 266 6.54 9.46 26.93
N ILE A 267 6.77 8.70 25.86
CA ILE A 267 6.52 7.26 25.78
C ILE A 267 7.82 6.58 25.40
N GLU A 268 8.33 5.77 26.32
CA GLU A 268 9.60 5.08 26.16
C GLU A 268 9.42 3.74 25.45
N GLN A 269 10.21 3.51 24.41
CA GLN A 269 10.32 2.23 23.73
C GLN A 269 11.75 1.71 23.86
N PHE A 270 11.89 0.47 24.34
CA PHE A 270 13.18 -0.21 24.38
C PHE A 270 13.51 -0.78 22.99
N VAL A 271 14.73 -0.51 22.51
CA VAL A 271 15.26 -1.03 21.25
C VAL A 271 16.51 -1.85 21.55
N ASP A 272 16.38 -3.17 21.37
CA ASP A 272 17.45 -4.12 21.65
C ASP A 272 18.42 -4.22 20.47
N ARG A 273 19.67 -3.85 20.71
CA ARG A 273 20.82 -4.04 19.80
C ARG A 273 21.98 -4.73 20.52
N THR A 274 21.69 -5.58 21.51
CA THR A 274 22.68 -6.29 22.33
C THR A 274 23.63 -7.19 21.53
N SER A 275 23.23 -7.59 20.32
CA SER A 275 24.07 -8.34 19.37
C SER A 275 25.10 -7.50 18.60
N VAL A 276 25.00 -6.17 18.65
CA VAL A 276 25.95 -5.26 17.99
C VAL A 276 27.24 -5.19 18.79
N ASP A 277 28.38 -5.39 18.11
CA ASP A 277 29.69 -5.22 18.71
C ASP A 277 29.95 -3.74 19.04
N THR A 278 30.21 -3.45 20.31
CA THR A 278 30.47 -2.07 20.74
C THR A 278 31.86 -1.57 20.34
N ALA A 279 32.73 -2.44 19.81
CA ALA A 279 33.97 -2.04 19.18
C ALA A 279 33.79 -1.65 17.70
N SER A 280 32.59 -1.79 17.14
CA SER A 280 32.32 -1.49 15.74
C SER A 280 32.50 0.01 15.44
N VAL A 281 33.19 0.32 14.33
CA VAL A 281 33.48 1.70 13.91
C VAL A 281 32.23 2.49 13.52
N ASP A 282 31.15 1.79 13.17
CA ASP A 282 29.85 2.32 12.76
C ASP A 282 28.79 2.22 13.88
N LEU A 283 29.17 1.86 15.11
CA LEU A 283 28.25 1.70 16.24
C LEU A 283 27.32 2.91 16.42
N ALA A 284 27.86 4.13 16.33
CA ALA A 284 27.07 5.34 16.48
C ALA A 284 25.98 5.44 15.40
N ALA A 285 26.31 5.15 14.14
CA ALA A 285 25.36 5.19 13.03
C ALA A 285 24.29 4.10 13.16
N GLN A 286 24.67 2.89 13.59
CA GLN A 286 23.70 1.81 13.84
C GLN A 286 22.72 2.15 14.97
N LEU A 287 23.21 2.76 16.07
CA LEU A 287 22.36 3.22 17.16
C LEU A 287 21.45 4.38 16.72
N ASP A 288 21.97 5.33 15.93
CA ASP A 288 21.22 6.47 15.41
C ASP A 288 20.08 6.01 14.51
N GLN A 289 20.39 5.09 13.58
CA GLN A 289 19.40 4.47 12.70
C GLN A 289 18.32 3.74 13.50
N ALA A 290 18.70 2.89 14.45
CA ALA A 290 17.73 2.13 15.24
C ALA A 290 16.82 3.02 16.11
N GLY A 291 17.37 4.11 16.65
CA GLY A 291 16.59 5.10 17.40
C GLY A 291 15.59 5.84 16.51
N GLU A 292 16.05 6.26 15.33
CA GLU A 292 15.23 6.94 14.33
C GLU A 292 14.11 6.03 13.80
N GLU A 293 14.41 4.76 13.48
CA GLU A 293 13.44 3.74 13.08
C GLU A 293 12.32 3.59 14.12
N ALA A 294 12.67 3.46 15.41
CA ALA A 294 11.68 3.34 16.48
C ALA A 294 10.81 4.61 16.62
N LEU A 295 11.40 5.80 16.53
CA LEU A 295 10.67 7.07 16.58
C LEU A 295 9.80 7.33 15.35
N VAL A 296 10.16 6.78 14.18
CA VAL A 296 9.34 6.84 12.96
C VAL A 296 8.17 5.86 13.07
N ASN A 297 8.44 4.62 13.47
CA ASN A 297 7.43 3.56 13.58
C ASN A 297 6.39 3.86 14.66
N GLY A 298 6.82 4.47 15.77
CA GLY A 298 5.92 4.86 16.86
C GLY A 298 5.40 6.30 16.79
N ALA A 299 5.61 7.02 15.70
CA ALA A 299 5.10 8.38 15.55
C ALA A 299 3.56 8.42 15.49
N GLY A 300 2.97 9.56 15.88
CA GLY A 300 1.55 9.80 15.71
C GLY A 300 1.16 9.74 14.23
N GLN A 301 0.02 9.10 13.96
CA GLN A 301 -0.47 8.88 12.60
C GLN A 301 -1.76 9.66 12.37
N GLY A 302 -2.08 9.98 11.12
CA GLY A 302 -3.43 10.43 10.77
C GLY A 302 -3.84 9.98 9.39
N SER A 303 -5.12 9.87 9.13
CA SER A 303 -5.64 9.54 7.80
C SER A 303 -6.65 10.57 7.35
N LEU A 304 -6.69 10.84 6.05
CA LEU A 304 -7.72 11.65 5.41
C LEU A 304 -8.51 10.75 4.46
N SER A 305 -9.80 10.62 4.68
CA SER A 305 -10.71 9.92 3.78
C SER A 305 -11.64 10.93 3.13
N ILE A 306 -11.69 10.90 1.80
CA ILE A 306 -12.55 11.75 0.98
C ILE A 306 -13.44 10.89 0.09
N SER A 307 -14.66 11.33 -0.16
CA SER A 307 -15.57 10.69 -1.12
C SER A 307 -15.71 11.60 -2.34
N PRO A 308 -14.83 11.48 -3.34
CA PRO A 308 -14.94 12.27 -4.55
C PRO A 308 -16.14 11.84 -5.39
N ILE A 309 -16.71 12.80 -6.13
CA ILE A 309 -17.68 12.50 -7.18
C ILE A 309 -16.91 12.47 -8.50
N ASP A 310 -17.03 11.37 -9.25
CA ASP A 310 -16.52 11.31 -10.61
C ASP A 310 -17.31 12.31 -11.47
N LEU A 311 -16.64 13.38 -11.86
CA LEU A 311 -17.17 14.38 -12.78
C LEU A 311 -16.59 14.18 -14.17
N PRO A 312 -17.23 14.66 -15.26
CA PRO A 312 -16.62 14.61 -16.59
C PRO A 312 -15.21 15.19 -16.69
N MET A 313 -14.83 16.09 -15.79
CA MET A 313 -13.53 16.76 -15.73
C MET A 313 -12.52 16.15 -14.76
N LEU A 314 -12.94 15.25 -13.85
CA LEU A 314 -12.05 14.62 -12.88
C LEU A 314 -12.60 13.23 -12.51
N ARG A 315 -11.91 12.17 -12.94
CA ARG A 315 -12.31 10.76 -12.79
C ARG A 315 -11.14 9.89 -12.38
N TYR A 316 -11.40 8.97 -11.46
CA TYR A 316 -10.45 7.93 -11.11
C TYR A 316 -10.13 7.03 -12.33
N GLY A 317 -8.86 6.65 -12.49
CA GLY A 317 -8.41 5.79 -13.59
C GLY A 317 -8.22 6.51 -14.93
N ARG A 318 -8.52 7.81 -15.00
CA ARG A 318 -8.23 8.68 -16.15
C ARG A 318 -7.36 9.86 -15.74
N ASP A 319 -7.79 10.60 -14.73
CA ASP A 319 -7.16 11.87 -14.35
C ASP A 319 -6.30 11.76 -13.09
N TYR A 320 -6.54 10.75 -12.26
CA TYR A 320 -5.70 10.39 -11.11
C TYR A 320 -5.82 8.90 -10.82
N ASN A 321 -4.78 8.35 -10.21
CA ASN A 321 -4.68 6.95 -9.83
C ASN A 321 -4.17 6.81 -8.39
N VAL A 322 -4.25 5.59 -7.87
CA VAL A 322 -3.58 5.21 -6.65
C VAL A 322 -2.06 5.38 -6.82
N GLY A 323 -1.43 6.06 -5.86
CA GLY A 323 -0.03 6.49 -5.88
C GLY A 323 0.16 7.97 -6.20
N ASP A 324 -0.73 8.59 -6.97
CA ASP A 324 -0.58 10.00 -7.33
C ASP A 324 -0.75 10.93 -6.13
N THR A 325 -0.09 12.08 -6.16
CA THR A 325 -0.30 13.14 -5.16
C THR A 325 -1.45 14.04 -5.61
N VAL A 326 -2.45 14.22 -4.75
CA VAL A 326 -3.64 15.04 -5.02
C VAL A 326 -3.81 16.11 -3.95
N SER A 327 -4.74 17.06 -4.15
CA SER A 327 -5.09 18.03 -3.12
C SER A 327 -6.56 17.99 -2.73
N ALA A 328 -6.83 18.16 -1.44
CA ALA A 328 -8.18 18.28 -0.90
C ALA A 328 -8.29 19.53 -0.04
N GLN A 329 -9.38 20.29 -0.22
CA GLN A 329 -9.70 21.40 0.66
C GLN A 329 -10.45 20.86 1.88
N LEU A 330 -9.86 21.07 3.06
CA LEU A 330 -10.45 20.66 4.33
C LEU A 330 -11.12 21.85 5.02
N ARG A 331 -11.38 21.69 6.32
CA ARG A 331 -11.90 22.74 7.19
C ARG A 331 -11.05 24.02 7.05
N ASP A 332 -11.71 25.17 7.05
CA ASP A 332 -11.13 26.52 6.97
C ASP A 332 -10.54 26.92 5.61
N GLY A 333 -10.80 26.14 4.55
CA GLY A 333 -10.47 26.51 3.17
C GLY A 333 -9.02 26.26 2.76
N ALA A 334 -8.20 25.72 3.67
CA ALA A 334 -6.82 25.34 3.39
C ALA A 334 -6.75 24.10 2.49
N TRP A 335 -5.80 24.12 1.55
CA TRP A 335 -5.50 22.98 0.68
C TRP A 335 -4.46 22.08 1.33
N TYR A 336 -4.76 20.79 1.34
CA TYR A 336 -3.89 19.75 1.86
C TYR A 336 -3.49 18.80 0.74
N THR A 337 -2.20 18.48 0.63
CA THR A 337 -1.67 17.60 -0.41
C THR A 337 -1.13 16.30 0.18
N ASP A 338 -1.51 15.18 -0.44
CA ASP A 338 -1.01 13.86 -0.05
C ASP A 338 -1.17 12.83 -1.17
N THR A 339 -0.51 11.71 -0.99
CA THR A 339 -0.59 10.55 -1.87
C THR A 339 -1.93 9.81 -1.71
N VAL A 340 -2.56 9.45 -2.82
CA VAL A 340 -3.72 8.55 -2.84
C VAL A 340 -3.26 7.13 -2.54
N ARG A 341 -3.46 6.65 -1.30
CA ARG A 341 -2.99 5.31 -0.88
C ARG A 341 -3.96 4.21 -1.26
N GLU A 342 -5.25 4.50 -1.23
CA GLU A 342 -6.29 3.52 -1.51
C GLU A 342 -7.47 4.22 -2.19
N VAL A 343 -8.12 3.52 -3.11
CA VAL A 343 -9.43 3.92 -3.61
C VAL A 343 -10.38 2.75 -3.48
N THR A 344 -11.53 2.95 -2.86
CA THR A 344 -12.65 2.01 -2.84
C THR A 344 -13.63 2.37 -3.95
N LEU A 345 -13.78 1.48 -4.92
CA LEU A 345 -14.78 1.55 -5.97
C LEU A 345 -15.92 0.61 -5.60
N THR A 346 -17.15 1.12 -5.55
CA THR A 346 -18.34 0.30 -5.35
C THR A 346 -19.24 0.38 -6.56
N SER A 347 -19.77 -0.77 -7.01
CA SER A 347 -20.70 -0.88 -8.12
C SER A 347 -21.88 -1.78 -7.72
N SER A 348 -23.10 -1.29 -7.90
CA SER A 348 -24.33 -2.03 -7.61
C SER A 348 -25.42 -1.67 -8.64
N ALA A 349 -26.56 -2.38 -8.60
CA ALA A 349 -27.72 -2.04 -9.43
C ALA A 349 -28.21 -0.58 -9.25
N GLY A 350 -27.93 0.05 -8.10
CA GLY A 350 -28.30 1.43 -7.79
C GLY A 350 -27.30 2.49 -8.27
N GLY A 351 -26.18 2.10 -8.87
CA GLY A 351 -25.13 3.01 -9.35
C GLY A 351 -23.72 2.62 -8.88
N SER A 352 -22.74 3.40 -9.33
CA SER A 352 -21.34 3.25 -8.95
C SER A 352 -20.85 4.48 -8.19
N SER A 353 -20.01 4.29 -7.18
CA SER A 353 -19.41 5.37 -6.41
C SER A 353 -17.93 5.11 -6.17
N VAL A 354 -17.20 6.21 -5.95
CA VAL A 354 -15.75 6.20 -5.73
C VAL A 354 -15.48 6.87 -4.38
N LYS A 355 -14.71 6.21 -3.52
CA LYS A 355 -14.24 6.76 -2.25
C LYS A 355 -12.73 6.64 -2.22
N ALA A 356 -12.01 7.74 -2.01
CA ALA A 356 -10.56 7.78 -2.02
C ALA A 356 -10.02 8.04 -0.61
N THR A 357 -9.02 7.26 -0.21
CA THR A 357 -8.25 7.50 1.01
C THR A 357 -6.91 8.12 0.61
N VAL A 358 -6.66 9.31 1.16
CA VAL A 358 -5.54 10.19 0.86
C VAL A 358 -4.70 10.32 2.13
N GLY A 359 -3.39 10.08 2.05
CA GLY A 359 -2.60 9.83 3.25
C GLY A 359 -2.91 8.44 3.83
N GLY A 360 -2.77 8.27 5.14
CA GLY A 360 -2.70 6.96 5.82
C GLY A 360 -3.65 5.89 5.29
N ASP A 361 -3.13 4.68 5.13
CA ASP A 361 -3.93 3.56 4.68
C ASP A 361 -4.89 3.06 5.77
N SER A 362 -5.91 2.29 5.38
CA SER A 362 -6.82 1.65 6.34
C SER A 362 -6.14 0.58 7.20
N SER A 363 -4.90 0.19 6.86
CA SER A 363 -4.06 -0.77 7.59
C SER A 363 -3.32 -0.15 8.77
N GLY A 364 -3.21 1.18 8.85
CA GLY A 364 -2.49 1.87 9.92
C GLY A 364 -0.97 1.76 9.81
N ASP A 365 -0.44 1.43 8.64
CA ASP A 365 0.96 1.03 8.46
C ASP A 365 1.61 1.77 7.28
N SER A 366 1.77 3.09 7.45
CA SER A 366 2.86 3.90 6.87
C SER A 366 2.62 5.40 7.04
N ALA A 367 3.73 6.13 7.20
CA ALA A 367 3.88 7.52 7.63
C ALA A 367 2.80 8.53 7.19
N VAL A 368 2.18 9.20 8.17
CA VAL A 368 1.35 10.39 7.93
C VAL A 368 1.60 11.47 8.96
N GLY A 369 2.81 11.99 8.94
CA GLY A 369 3.12 13.21 9.68
C GLY A 369 2.38 14.44 9.14
N ARG A 370 1.93 14.45 7.87
CA ARG A 370 1.41 15.67 7.23
C ARG A 370 0.02 16.06 7.73
N ILE A 371 -0.99 15.17 7.65
CA ILE A 371 -2.36 15.49 8.13
C ILE A 371 -2.34 15.66 9.65
N TYR A 372 -1.51 14.87 10.34
CA TYR A 372 -1.30 14.97 11.77
C TYR A 372 -0.74 16.35 12.18
N LYS A 373 0.31 16.82 11.49
CA LYS A 373 0.87 18.17 11.68
C LYS A 373 -0.14 19.26 11.31
N TYR A 374 -0.91 19.08 10.24
CA TYR A 374 -1.97 20.01 9.87
C TYR A 374 -3.01 20.14 10.99
N ILE A 375 -3.49 19.02 11.52
CA ILE A 375 -4.46 19.01 12.63
C ILE A 375 -3.86 19.65 13.88
N ALA A 376 -2.57 19.42 14.15
CA ALA A 376 -1.88 20.08 15.25
C ALA A 376 -1.85 21.60 15.09
N GLN A 377 -1.56 22.07 13.88
CA GLN A 377 -1.57 23.50 13.56
C GLN A 377 -2.98 24.10 13.71
N VAL A 378 -4.01 23.46 13.14
CA VAL A 378 -5.41 23.92 13.26
C VAL A 378 -5.84 23.98 14.73
N LYS A 379 -5.57 22.95 15.54
CA LYS A 379 -5.90 22.94 16.97
C LYS A 379 -5.20 24.07 17.73
N LYS A 380 -3.93 24.32 17.42
CA LYS A 380 -3.15 25.42 18.02
C LYS A 380 -3.72 26.78 17.67
N ASP A 381 -4.12 26.99 16.42
CA ASP A 381 -4.68 28.26 15.94
C ASP A 381 -6.08 28.51 16.52
N VAL A 382 -6.94 27.48 16.60
CA VAL A 382 -8.23 27.57 17.30
C VAL A 382 -8.03 27.90 18.78
N GLY A 383 -7.04 27.29 19.44
CA GLY A 383 -6.69 27.61 20.83
C GLY A 383 -6.31 29.08 21.00
N ARG A 384 -5.45 29.60 20.12
CA ARG A 384 -5.03 31.01 20.11
C ARG A 384 -6.18 31.99 19.82
N LEU A 385 -7.12 31.62 18.96
CA LEU A 385 -8.31 32.43 18.67
C LEU A 385 -9.26 32.50 19.88
N LYS A 386 -9.42 31.40 20.61
CA LYS A 386 -10.23 31.36 21.83
C LYS A 386 -9.62 32.22 22.95
N THR A 387 -8.30 32.22 23.10
CA THR A 387 -7.63 33.04 24.14
C THR A 387 -7.64 34.53 23.81
N ARG A 388 -7.66 34.94 22.53
CA ARG A 388 -7.78 36.35 22.13
C ARG A 388 -9.18 36.96 22.33
N LYS A 389 -10.23 36.15 22.37
CA LYS A 389 -11.61 36.62 22.65
C LYS A 389 -11.94 36.72 24.14
N ALA A 390 -11.07 36.21 25.01
CA ALA A 390 -11.25 36.19 26.46
C ALA A 390 -10.38 37.23 27.20
N ALA A 391 -9.79 38.19 26.47
CA ALA A 391 -8.97 39.28 27.00
C ALA A 391 -9.64 40.63 26.78
#